data_AF-A0A8S4QXB3-F1
#
_entry.id   AF-A0A8S4QXB3-F1
#
_cell.length_a   1.000
_cell.length_b   1.000
_cell.length_c   1.000
_cell.angle_alpha   90.00
_cell.angle_beta   90.00
_cell.angle_gamma   90.00
#
_symmetry.space_group_name_H-M   'P 1'
#
loop_
_entity.id
_entity.type
_entity.pdbx_description
1 polymer ?
#
loop_
_entity_poly.entity_id
_entity_poly.type
_entity_poly.pdbx_seq_one_letter_code
_entity_poly.pdbx_strand_id
1 'polypeptide(L)' 'MELGGPHIVGDGRWSRVILDWQPRTGLRSIVRPPARWWDDIVKAVGKNWMQLTSNRQRWRPNEGALVQQWTEIG' A
#
# COMPACT_ATOMS: atom_id res chain seq x y z
N MET A 1 9.31 -32.23 -14.39
CA MET A 1 8.23 -31.62 -13.58
C MET A 1 8.90 -30.58 -12.72
N GLU A 2 8.97 -29.34 -13.22
CA GLU A 2 9.61 -28.24 -12.49
C GLU A 2 8.72 -27.76 -11.34
N LEU A 3 9.36 -27.56 -10.19
CA LEU A 3 8.76 -27.06 -8.96
C LEU A 3 8.54 -25.54 -9.05
N GLY A 4 7.51 -25.08 -8.34
CA GLY A 4 6.91 -23.75 -8.45
C GLY A 4 7.85 -22.55 -8.33
N GLY A 5 7.44 -21.49 -9.04
CA GLY A 5 8.06 -20.16 -9.07
C GLY A 5 8.09 -19.44 -7.71
N PRO A 6 8.74 -18.28 -7.67
CA PRO A 6 9.67 -17.92 -6.61
C PRO A 6 8.96 -17.71 -5.28
N HIS A 7 9.49 -18.37 -4.26
CA HIS A 7 9.30 -17.99 -2.87
C HIS A 7 9.64 -16.50 -2.71
N ILE A 8 8.63 -15.63 -2.67
CA ILE A 8 8.72 -14.32 -1.98
C ILE A 8 8.84 -14.52 -0.46
N VAL A 9 9.57 -15.55 0.00
CA VAL A 9 9.87 -15.77 1.42
C VAL A 9 11.10 -14.93 1.75
N GLY A 10 10.96 -13.62 1.61
CA GLY A 10 11.85 -12.64 2.21
C GLY A 10 11.15 -12.10 3.45
N ASP A 11 11.27 -12.82 4.57
CA ASP A 11 10.70 -12.46 5.87
C ASP A 11 9.18 -12.17 5.88
N GLY A 12 8.39 -13.14 6.34
CA GLY A 12 6.93 -12.99 6.54
C GLY A 12 6.53 -11.82 7.47
N ARG A 13 7.50 -11.14 8.08
CA ARG A 13 7.36 -9.84 8.75
C ARG A 13 6.66 -8.82 7.84
N TRP A 14 7.07 -8.72 6.58
CA TRP A 14 6.44 -7.77 5.64
C TRP A 14 5.03 -8.20 5.25
N SER A 15 4.79 -9.51 5.07
CA SER A 15 3.45 -10.03 4.76
C SER A 15 2.44 -9.67 5.86
N ARG A 16 2.82 -9.86 7.14
CA ARG A 16 1.97 -9.49 8.28
C ARG A 16 1.73 -7.98 8.36
N VAL A 17 2.79 -7.16 8.24
CA VAL A 17 2.69 -5.69 8.27
C VAL A 17 1.82 -5.14 7.15
N ILE A 18 1.89 -5.74 5.96
CA ILE A 18 1.09 -5.37 4.80
C ILE A 18 -0.38 -5.78 4.96
N LEU A 19 -0.64 -6.95 5.57
CA LEU A 19 -1.99 -7.48 5.78
C LEU A 19 -2.72 -6.81 6.95
N ASP A 20 -2.00 -6.52 8.03
CA ASP A 20 -2.50 -5.87 9.25
C ASP A 20 -2.35 -4.35 9.19
N TRP A 21 -2.05 -3.80 8.00
CA TRP A 21 -1.93 -2.37 7.80
C TRP A 21 -3.18 -1.67 8.33
N GLN A 22 -3.00 -0.60 9.12
CA GLN A 22 -4.08 0.26 9.60
C GLN A 22 -3.80 1.71 9.21
N PRO A 23 -4.83 2.45 8.77
CA PRO A 23 -4.69 3.87 8.51
C PRO A 23 -4.43 4.58 9.84
N ARG A 24 -3.48 5.52 9.83
CA ARG A 24 -3.19 6.36 11.01
C ARG A 24 -4.32 7.34 11.32
N THR A 25 -5.23 7.57 10.36
CA THR A 25 -6.38 8.47 10.53
C THR A 25 -7.70 7.71 10.62
N GLY A 26 -8.49 8.08 11.64
CA GLY A 26 -9.87 7.67 11.79
C GLY A 26 -10.07 6.26 12.32
N LEU A 27 -11.17 6.09 13.07
CA LEU A 27 -11.67 4.78 13.45
C LEU A 27 -12.55 4.27 12.30
N ARG A 28 -12.13 3.22 11.58
CA ARG A 28 -13.06 2.47 10.72
C ARG A 28 -14.01 1.66 11.62
N SER A 29 -15.27 1.54 11.20
CA SER A 29 -16.22 0.74 11.98
C SER A 29 -15.77 -0.72 12.02
N ILE A 30 -15.97 -1.36 13.18
CA ILE A 30 -15.56 -2.75 13.47
C ILE A 30 -16.10 -3.75 12.42
N VAL A 31 -17.21 -3.42 11.77
CA VAL A 31 -17.90 -4.29 10.80
C VAL A 31 -17.27 -4.22 9.40
N ARG A 32 -16.51 -3.17 9.09
CA ARG A 32 -15.85 -3.05 7.78
C ARG A 32 -14.54 -3.84 7.79
N PRO A 33 -14.17 -4.51 6.68
CA PRO A 33 -12.85 -5.11 6.55
C PRO A 33 -11.75 -4.08 6.88
N PRO A 34 -10.64 -4.52 7.49
CA PRO A 34 -9.47 -3.68 7.66
C PRO A 34 -9.13 -3.02 6.33
N ALA A 35 -8.91 -1.72 6.38
CA ALA A 35 -8.32 -1.04 5.25
C ALA A 35 -6.96 -1.69 5.00
N ARG A 36 -6.51 -1.74 3.75
CA ARG A 36 -5.18 -2.22 3.38
C ARG A 36 -4.35 -1.04 2.90
N TRP A 37 -3.04 -1.22 2.79
CA TRP A 37 -2.12 -0.16 2.38
C TRP A 37 -2.44 0.47 1.00
N TRP A 38 -2.99 -0.32 0.06
CA TRP A 38 -3.34 0.15 -1.28
C TRP A 38 -4.54 1.13 -1.35
N ASP A 39 -5.34 1.26 -0.30
CA ASP A 39 -6.55 2.09 -0.25
C ASP A 39 -6.10 3.55 -0.23
N ASP A 40 -5.02 3.81 0.50
CA ASP A 40 -4.43 5.13 0.61
C ASP A 40 -3.79 5.56 -0.72
N ILE A 41 -3.21 4.62 -1.46
CA ILE A 41 -2.73 4.87 -2.82
C ILE A 41 -3.91 5.17 -3.74
N VAL A 42 -4.96 4.36 -3.72
CA VAL A 42 -6.19 4.60 -4.52
C VAL A 42 -6.82 5.95 -4.17
N LYS A 43 -6.81 6.33 -2.89
CA LYS A 43 -7.34 7.61 -2.42
C LYS A 43 -6.49 8.79 -2.91
N ALA A 44 -5.17 8.64 -2.94
CA ALA A 44 -4.25 9.70 -3.34
C ALA A 44 -4.17 9.88 -4.86
N VAL A 45 -4.10 8.80 -5.64
CA VAL A 45 -3.83 8.85 -7.10
C VAL A 45 -4.94 8.25 -7.97
N GLY A 46 -6.02 7.77 -7.36
CA GLY A 46 -7.22 7.29 -8.06
C GLY A 46 -7.15 5.83 -8.51
N LYS A 47 -8.22 5.39 -9.20
CA LYS A 47 -8.41 3.99 -9.61
C LYS A 47 -7.35 3.47 -10.59
N ASN A 48 -6.70 4.36 -11.33
CA ASN A 48 -5.63 4.01 -12.28
C ASN A 48 -4.26 3.86 -11.61
N TRP A 49 -4.22 3.75 -10.27
CA TRP A 49 -2.98 3.67 -9.50
C TRP A 49 -2.02 2.60 -10.03
N MET A 50 -2.50 1.41 -10.40
CA MET A 50 -1.63 0.33 -10.90
C MET A 50 -0.81 0.76 -12.11
N GLN A 51 -1.43 1.46 -13.07
CA GLN A 51 -0.74 1.93 -14.27
C GLN A 51 0.21 3.09 -13.95
N LEU A 52 -0.19 3.97 -13.03
CA LEU A 52 0.60 5.11 -12.60
C LEU A 52 1.83 4.67 -11.78
N THR A 53 1.68 3.74 -10.85
CA THR A 53 2.76 3.21 -10.00
C THR A 53 3.72 2.31 -10.78
N SER A 54 3.23 1.63 -11.82
CA SER A 54 4.07 0.79 -12.70
C SER A 54 5.11 1.61 -13.46
N ASN A 55 4.84 2.88 -13.75
CA ASN A 55 5.82 3.78 -14.35
C ASN A 55 6.53 4.61 -13.28
N ARG A 56 7.81 4.30 -13.02
CA ARG A 56 8.59 4.99 -11.98
C ARG A 56 8.66 6.50 -12.18
N GLN A 57 8.84 7.00 -13.40
CA GLN A 57 8.91 8.44 -13.67
C GLN A 57 7.59 9.15 -13.32
N ARG A 58 6.45 8.52 -13.62
CA ARG A 58 5.13 9.05 -13.28
C ARG A 58 4.80 8.92 -11.78
N TRP A 59 5.33 7.88 -11.13
CA TRP A 59 5.10 7.65 -9.70
C TRP A 59 5.88 8.60 -8.79
N ARG A 60 7.14 8.92 -9.13
CA ARG A 60 8.05 9.76 -8.32
C ARG A 60 7.42 11.00 -7.66
N PRO A 61 6.70 11.89 -8.38
CA PRO A 61 6.11 13.07 -7.75
C PRO A 61 4.99 12.74 -6.76
N ASN A 62 4.23 11.67 -7.02
CA ASN A 62 3.10 11.24 -6.17
C ASN A 62 3.60 10.53 -4.90
N GLU A 63 4.68 9.76 -5.02
CA GLU A 63 5.33 9.08 -3.89
C GLU A 63 5.76 10.09 -2.82
N GLY A 64 6.40 11.20 -3.21
CA GLY A 64 6.83 12.24 -2.28
C GLY A 64 5.67 12.91 -1.56
N ALA A 65 4.60 13.26 -2.30
CA ALA A 65 3.40 13.84 -1.71
C ALA A 65 2.70 12.87 -0.74
N LEU A 66 2.63 11.58 -1.09
CA LEU A 66 2.07 10.54 -0.22
C LEU A 66 2.89 10.41 1.06
N VAL A 67 4.22 10.31 0.97
CA VAL A 67 5.10 10.22 2.16
C VAL A 67 4.98 11.46 3.04
N GLN A 68 4.91 12.66 2.45
CA GLN A 68 4.75 13.90 3.19
C GLN A 68 3.42 13.93 3.95
N GLN A 69 2.31 13.63 3.28
CA GLN A 69 0.99 13.52 3.90
C GLN A 69 1.00 12.50 5.06
N TRP A 70 1.65 11.36 4.87
CA TRP A 70 1.79 10.32 5.88
C TRP A 70 2.62 10.75 7.10
N THR A 71 3.61 11.61 6.88
CA THR A 71 4.47 12.14 7.95
C THR A 71 3.75 13.23 8.74
N GLU A 72 2.95 14.08 8.08
CA GLU A 72 2.17 15.16 8.70
C GLU A 72 0.97 14.65 9.52
N ILE A 73 0.41 13.51 9.14
CA ILE A 73 -0.63 12.80 9.90
C ILE A 73 -0.07 12.20 11.22
N GLY A 74 1.26 12.12 11.37
CA GLY A 74 1.99 11.47 12.45
C GLY A 74 1.71 12.02 13.84
#